data_AF-A0A7Y3X5R9-F1
#
_entry.id   AF-A0A7Y3X5R9-F1
#
_cell.length_a   1.000
_cell.length_b   1.000
_cell.length_c   1.000
_cell.angle_alpha   90.00
_cell.angle_beta   90.00
_cell.angle_gamma   90.00
#
_symmetry.space_group_name_H-M   'P 1'
#
loop_
_entity.id
_entity.type
_entity.pdbx_description
1 polymer ?
#
loop_
_entity_poly.entity_id
_entity_poly.type
_entity_poly.pdbx_seq_one_letter_code
_entity_poly.pdbx_strand_id
1 'polypeptide(L)'
;MNIFGIGLPEMVLIFTLALLVFGPKKLPEIGRSMGKAIRGFQEASKEFESEFKREAEQIERIVKEPMQATLEEPVPPALSAAIEPTETEVPTVQSEPIESEHTESEPVTASPEQKPEESLG
;
A
#
# COMPACT_ATOMS: atom_id res chain seq x y z
N MET A 1 8.76 -2.60 24.20
CA MET A 1 8.45 -2.89 22.78
C MET A 1 9.51 -3.87 22.29
N ASN A 2 9.19 -5.16 22.29
CA ASN A 2 10.12 -6.22 21.88
C ASN A 2 9.86 -6.48 20.40
N ILE A 3 10.79 -6.02 19.56
CA ILE A 3 10.68 -6.18 18.11
C ILE A 3 11.12 -7.62 17.84
N PHE A 4 10.18 -8.51 17.47
CA PHE A 4 10.41 -9.94 17.22
C PHE A 4 10.71 -10.84 18.43
N GLY A 5 10.31 -10.44 19.65
CA GLY A 5 10.62 -11.22 20.86
C GLY A 5 12.10 -11.15 21.28
N ILE A 6 12.89 -10.36 20.57
CA ILE A 6 14.31 -10.12 20.81
C ILE A 6 14.42 -8.75 21.50
N GLY A 7 15.01 -8.72 22.70
CA GLY A 7 15.31 -7.50 23.42
C GLY A 7 16.64 -6.87 22.97
N LEU A 8 16.96 -5.72 23.55
CA LEU A 8 18.28 -5.11 23.38
C LEU A 8 19.44 -6.04 23.78
N PRO A 9 19.37 -6.82 24.89
CA PRO A 9 20.45 -7.74 25.27
C PRO A 9 20.73 -8.81 24.21
N GLU A 10 19.69 -9.42 23.66
CA GLU A 10 19.80 -10.45 22.63
C GLU A 10 20.36 -9.88 21.32
N MET A 11 19.93 -8.67 20.93
CA MET A 11 20.50 -7.97 19.79
C MET A 11 21.99 -7.70 19.95
N VAL A 12 22.44 -7.27 21.14
CA VAL A 12 23.86 -7.03 21.43
C VAL A 12 24.67 -8.32 21.36
N LEU A 13 24.13 -9.45 21.85
CA LEU A 13 24.80 -10.74 21.76
C LEU A 13 25.03 -11.15 20.30
N ILE A 14 23.99 -11.07 19.46
CA ILE A 14 24.08 -11.39 18.03
C ILE A 14 25.06 -10.43 17.32
N PHE A 15 24.97 -9.13 17.63
CA PHE A 15 25.92 -8.15 17.10
C PHE A 15 27.35 -8.48 17.49
N THR A 16 27.59 -8.91 18.72
CA THR A 16 28.93 -9.27 19.20
C THR A 16 29.48 -10.48 18.45
N LEU A 17 28.66 -11.52 18.18
CA LEU A 17 29.07 -12.64 17.33
C LEU A 17 29.37 -12.19 15.90
N ALA A 18 28.50 -11.37 15.31
CA ALA A 18 28.72 -10.82 13.97
C ALA A 18 29.99 -9.97 13.92
N LEU A 19 30.27 -9.19 14.96
CA LEU A 19 31.48 -8.40 15.13
C LEU A 19 32.73 -9.25 15.33
N LEU A 20 32.61 -10.46 15.89
CA LEU A 20 33.75 -11.37 15.99
C LEU A 20 34.10 -11.96 14.63
N VAL A 21 33.10 -12.30 13.81
CA VAL A 21 33.27 -12.83 12.46
C VAL A 21 33.76 -11.76 11.49
N PHE A 22 33.09 -10.61 11.45
CA PHE A 22 33.39 -9.52 10.51
C PHE A 22 34.41 -8.51 11.05
N GLY A 23 34.49 -8.32 12.36
CA GLY A 23 35.35 -7.33 13.01
C GLY A 23 34.64 -5.98 13.27
N PRO A 24 34.92 -5.30 14.41
CA PRO A 24 34.34 -3.99 14.75
C PRO A 24 34.77 -2.86 13.81
N LYS A 25 35.85 -3.04 13.06
CA LYS A 25 36.30 -2.08 12.04
C LYS A 25 35.54 -2.21 10.73
N LYS A 26 34.97 -3.38 10.40
CA LYS A 26 34.29 -3.63 9.12
C LYS A 26 32.88 -3.06 9.07
N LEU A 27 32.14 -3.07 10.18
CA LEU A 27 30.82 -2.44 10.23
C LEU A 27 30.81 -0.95 9.85
N PRO A 28 31.66 -0.07 10.44
CA PRO A 28 31.68 1.34 10.06
C PRO A 28 32.24 1.55 8.64
N GLU A 29 33.09 0.66 8.15
CA GLU A 29 33.59 0.69 6.77
C GLU A 29 32.45 0.45 5.76
N ILE A 30 31.65 -0.60 5.98
CA ILE A 30 30.47 -0.94 5.16
C ILE A 30 29.40 0.14 5.32
N GLY A 31 29.15 0.63 6.54
CA GLY A 31 28.19 1.70 6.78
C GLY A 31 28.55 2.99 6.04
N ARG A 32 29.85 3.32 5.93
CA ARG A 32 30.30 4.48 5.16
C ARG A 32 30.12 4.29 3.65
N SER A 33 30.43 3.12 3.10
CA SER A 33 30.25 2.87 1.66
C SER A 33 28.77 2.84 1.30
N MET A 34 27.95 2.13 2.08
CA MET A 34 26.50 2.08 1.90
C MET A 34 25.85 3.45 2.10
N GLY A 35 26.30 4.22 3.09
CA GLY A 35 25.80 5.57 3.34
C GLY A 35 26.10 6.52 2.18
N LYS A 36 27.28 6.43 1.56
CA LYS A 36 27.59 7.17 0.33
C LYS A 36 26.69 6.77 -0.84
N ALA A 37 26.45 5.47 -1.01
CA ALA A 37 25.57 4.95 -2.05
C ALA A 37 24.11 5.43 -1.87
N ILE A 38 23.57 5.32 -0.65
CA ILE A 38 22.21 5.79 -0.32
C ILE A 38 22.11 7.30 -0.54
N ARG A 39 23.13 8.07 -0.13
CA ARG A 39 23.14 9.53 -0.34
C ARG A 39 23.15 9.90 -1.82
N GLY A 40 24.00 9.25 -2.62
CA GLY A 40 24.02 9.46 -4.07
C GLY A 40 22.69 9.05 -4.73
N PHE A 41 22.09 7.95 -4.28
CA PHE A 41 20.77 7.54 -4.74
C PHE A 41 19.68 8.57 -4.41
N GLN A 42 19.68 9.14 -3.20
CA GLN A 42 18.73 10.19 -2.82
C GLN A 42 18.94 11.47 -3.64
N GLU A 43 20.19 11.89 -3.83
CA GLU A 43 20.53 13.08 -4.63
C GLU A 43 20.07 12.92 -6.07
N ALA A 44 20.38 11.80 -6.71
CA ALA A 44 19.90 11.47 -8.05
C ALA A 44 18.37 11.40 -8.11
N SER A 45 17.73 10.72 -7.15
CA SER A 45 16.25 10.62 -7.09
C SER A 45 15.59 11.99 -7.01
N LYS A 46 16.17 12.92 -6.24
CA LYS A 46 15.66 14.28 -6.10
C LYS A 46 15.81 15.11 -7.38
N GLU A 47 16.93 14.94 -8.08
CA GLU A 47 17.16 15.57 -9.38
C GLU A 47 16.11 15.08 -10.39
N PHE A 48 15.90 13.76 -10.50
CA PHE A 48 14.87 13.17 -11.36
C PHE A 48 13.47 13.67 -11.03
N GLU A 49 13.10 13.74 -9.74
CA GLU A 49 11.80 14.28 -9.33
C GLU A 49 11.62 15.74 -9.75
N SER A 50 12.68 16.56 -9.62
CA SER A 50 12.64 17.98 -9.97
C SER A 50 12.50 18.21 -11.48
N GLU A 51 13.21 17.44 -12.30
CA GLU A 51 13.13 17.51 -13.76
C GLU A 51 11.75 17.03 -14.24
N PHE A 52 11.29 15.88 -13.72
CA PHE A 52 9.97 15.35 -14.06
C PHE A 52 8.84 16.34 -13.73
N LYS A 53 8.91 16.99 -12.55
CA LYS A 53 7.93 18.00 -12.16
C LYS A 53 7.97 19.23 -13.06
N ARG A 54 9.17 19.70 -13.42
CA ARG A 54 9.36 20.84 -14.34
C ARG A 54 8.82 20.54 -15.74
N GLU A 55 8.99 19.33 -16.25
CA GLU A 55 8.43 18.91 -17.53
C GLU A 55 6.91 18.77 -17.46
N ALA A 56 6.38 18.14 -16.40
CA ALA A 56 4.94 18.00 -16.19
C ALA A 56 4.23 19.36 -16.11
N GLU A 57 4.79 20.33 -15.37
CA GLU A 57 4.25 21.69 -15.28
C GLU A 57 4.29 22.43 -16.63
N GLN A 58 5.31 22.21 -17.46
CA GLN A 58 5.39 22.80 -18.80
C GLN A 58 4.34 22.23 -19.75
N ILE A 59 4.15 20.90 -19.73
CA ILE A 59 3.12 20.24 -20.53
C ILE A 59 1.73 20.72 -20.10
N GLU A 60 1.46 20.85 -18.80
CA GLU A 60 0.18 21.37 -18.31
C GLU A 60 -0.08 22.79 -18.83
N ARG A 61 0.91 23.68 -18.80
CA ARG A 61 0.75 25.06 -19.32
C ARG A 61 0.45 25.09 -20.82
N ILE A 62 1.16 24.31 -21.61
CA ILE A 62 0.95 24.22 -23.07
C ILE A 62 -0.46 23.71 -23.39
N VAL A 63 -0.99 22.78 -22.59
CA VAL A 63 -2.35 22.24 -22.76
C VAL A 63 -3.43 23.22 -22.28
N LYS A 64 -3.14 24.07 -21.29
CA LYS A 64 -4.12 24.98 -20.66
C LYS A 64 -4.25 26.34 -21.36
N GLU A 65 -3.21 26.81 -22.04
CA GLU A 65 -3.20 28.10 -22.76
C GLU A 65 -4.14 28.20 -23.99
N PRO A 66 -4.35 27.18 -24.84
CA PRO A 66 -5.20 27.34 -26.03
C PRO A 66 -6.71 27.41 -25.74
N MET A 67 -7.17 27.20 -24.49
CA MET A 67 -8.60 27.22 -24.14
C MET A 67 -9.13 28.59 -23.68
N GLN A 68 -8.27 29.57 -23.40
CA GLN A 68 -8.72 30.87 -22.85
C GLN A 68 -8.98 31.96 -23.89
N ALA A 69 -8.64 31.74 -25.17
CA ALA A 69 -8.85 32.73 -26.24
C ALA A 69 -10.23 32.63 -26.95
N THR A 70 -11.11 31.72 -26.54
CA THR A 70 -12.42 31.46 -27.19
C THR A 70 -13.59 31.55 -26.21
N LEU A 71 -13.53 32.46 -25.23
CA LEU A 71 -14.64 32.72 -24.29
C LEU A 71 -15.08 34.19 -24.25
N GLU A 72 -14.77 34.97 -25.28
CA GLU A 72 -15.43 36.27 -25.52
C GLU A 72 -16.42 36.13 -26.69
N GLU A 73 -17.55 35.46 -26.44
CA GLU A 73 -18.76 35.73 -27.21
C GLU A 73 -19.84 36.23 -26.23
N PRO A 74 -20.36 37.46 -26.40
CA PRO A 74 -21.31 38.05 -25.48
C PRO A 74 -22.67 37.36 -25.65
N VAL A 75 -23.02 36.46 -24.73
CA VAL A 75 -24.37 35.88 -24.68
C VAL A 75 -25.35 36.89 -24.09
N PRO A 76 -26.33 37.41 -24.87
CA PRO A 76 -27.36 38.28 -24.32
C PRO A 76 -28.29 37.51 -23.34
N PRO A 77 -28.77 38.17 -22.27
CA PRO A 77 -29.57 37.53 -21.24
C PRO A 77 -31.05 37.52 -21.67
N ALA A 78 -31.52 36.45 -22.29
CA ALA A 78 -32.96 36.22 -22.38
C ALA A 78 -33.26 34.73 -22.65
N LEU A 79 -34.20 34.20 -21.87
CA LEU A 79 -34.90 32.91 -22.03
C LEU A 79 -34.19 31.67 -21.47
N SER A 80 -34.21 31.52 -20.14
CA SER A 80 -34.68 30.26 -19.51
C SER A 80 -34.87 30.48 -18.02
N ALA A 81 -35.88 31.28 -17.68
CA ALA A 81 -36.47 31.25 -16.37
C ALA A 81 -37.55 30.15 -16.37
N ALA A 82 -37.59 29.40 -15.26
CA ALA A 82 -38.57 28.38 -14.88
C ALA A 82 -38.38 26.99 -15.51
N ILE A 83 -37.92 26.02 -14.71
CA ILE A 83 -38.78 25.03 -14.03
C ILE A 83 -37.91 24.21 -13.05
N GLU A 84 -38.07 24.51 -11.77
CA GLU A 84 -38.10 23.55 -10.64
C GLU A 84 -39.41 23.86 -9.89
N PRO A 85 -40.01 23.00 -9.04
CA PRO A 85 -39.53 21.73 -8.48
C PRO A 85 -40.58 20.59 -8.65
N THR A 86 -40.34 19.37 -8.12
CA THR A 86 -41.32 18.65 -7.27
C THR A 86 -40.76 17.29 -6.83
N GLU A 87 -40.55 17.25 -5.51
CA GLU A 87 -40.42 16.14 -4.58
C GLU A 87 -41.76 15.40 -4.42
N THR A 88 -41.77 14.06 -4.47
CA THR A 88 -42.86 13.18 -3.96
C THR A 88 -42.27 11.77 -3.87
N GLU A 89 -41.79 11.36 -2.69
CA GLU A 89 -42.51 10.62 -1.64
C GLU A 89 -42.42 9.10 -1.81
N VAL A 90 -41.68 8.49 -0.88
CA VAL A 90 -41.63 7.05 -0.56
C VAL A 90 -42.91 6.64 0.18
N PRO A 91 -43.41 5.40 -0.01
CA PRO A 91 -43.45 4.51 1.16
C PRO A 91 -43.19 3.02 0.88
N THR A 92 -42.31 2.44 1.71
CA THR A 92 -42.48 1.27 2.59
C THR A 92 -43.54 0.21 2.26
N VAL A 93 -43.12 -1.08 2.18
CA VAL A 93 -43.60 -2.28 2.93
C VAL A 93 -42.59 -3.42 2.62
N GLN A 94 -41.65 -3.83 3.48
CA GLN A 94 -41.68 -4.65 4.71
C GLN A 94 -42.04 -6.14 4.53
N SER A 95 -41.34 -6.97 5.32
CA SER A 95 -41.54 -8.40 5.66
C SER A 95 -40.83 -9.44 4.76
N GLU A 96 -40.12 -10.46 5.25
CA GLU A 96 -39.68 -10.89 6.58
C GLU A 96 -38.65 -12.06 6.39
N PRO A 97 -37.97 -12.52 7.45
CA PRO A 97 -36.73 -13.30 7.41
C PRO A 97 -36.98 -14.82 7.32
N ILE A 98 -35.99 -15.55 6.79
CA ILE A 98 -35.87 -16.99 7.00
C ILE A 98 -34.58 -17.28 7.76
N GLU A 99 -34.79 -17.53 9.04
CA GLU A 99 -33.93 -18.18 10.00
C GLU A 99 -33.82 -19.68 9.65
N SER A 100 -32.61 -20.23 9.63
CA SER A 100 -32.36 -21.68 9.66
C SER A 100 -30.99 -21.91 10.26
N GLU A 101 -31.04 -22.08 11.57
CA GLU A 101 -30.07 -22.69 12.46
C GLU A 101 -29.57 -24.05 11.95
N HIS A 102 -28.26 -24.30 11.99
CA HIS A 102 -27.72 -25.65 12.21
C HIS A 102 -26.39 -25.59 12.96
N THR A 103 -26.57 -25.54 14.27
CA THR A 103 -25.83 -26.15 15.38
C THR A 103 -24.97 -27.37 15.02
N GLU A 104 -23.68 -27.26 15.38
CA GLU A 104 -22.89 -28.14 16.26
C GLU A 104 -22.52 -29.59 15.88
N SER A 105 -21.24 -29.87 16.12
CA SER A 105 -20.62 -31.13 16.57
C SER A 105 -20.59 -32.36 15.66
N GLU A 106 -19.37 -32.83 15.37
CA GLU A 106 -18.85 -34.05 16.00
C GLU A 106 -17.31 -34.02 16.11
N PRO A 107 -16.72 -34.48 17.23
CA PRO A 107 -15.31 -34.83 17.38
C PRO A 107 -15.11 -36.31 16.97
N VAL A 108 -14.15 -37.03 17.59
CA VAL A 108 -13.84 -38.48 17.42
C VAL A 108 -12.79 -38.77 16.33
N THR A 109 -11.78 -39.64 16.48
CA THR A 109 -10.91 -40.11 17.57
C THR A 109 -9.82 -40.94 16.87
N ALA A 110 -8.70 -41.07 17.55
CA ALA A 110 -7.51 -41.89 17.28
C ALA A 110 -7.67 -43.32 16.70
N SER A 111 -6.60 -43.70 15.97
CA SER A 111 -5.95 -45.03 15.86
C SER A 111 -6.62 -46.14 15.01
N PRO A 112 -5.90 -47.18 14.51
CA PRO A 112 -4.49 -47.57 14.74
C PRO A 112 -3.70 -48.10 13.50
N GLU A 113 -2.42 -48.46 13.76
CA GLU A 113 -1.70 -49.65 13.22
C GLU A 113 -1.08 -49.71 11.79
N GLN A 114 0.26 -49.78 11.80
CA GLN A 114 1.15 -50.81 11.18
C GLN A 114 1.37 -50.90 9.65
N LYS A 115 2.58 -50.44 9.24
CA LYS A 115 3.70 -51.12 8.51
C LYS A 115 3.48 -52.59 8.05
N PRO A 116 4.38 -53.22 7.23
CA PRO A 116 5.25 -52.81 6.10
C PRO A 116 5.15 -53.76 4.87
N GLU A 117 5.18 -53.28 3.63
CA GLU A 117 5.54 -54.09 2.43
C GLU A 117 6.04 -53.10 1.35
N GLU A 118 7.03 -53.32 0.50
CA GLU A 118 7.93 -54.43 0.25
C GLU A 118 9.16 -53.80 -0.46
N SER A 119 10.35 -54.25 -0.11
CA SER A 119 11.57 -54.00 -0.86
C SER A 119 11.76 -55.20 -1.77
N LEU A 120 11.98 -55.02 -3.08
CA LEU A 120 12.89 -55.81 -3.95
C LEU A 120 12.47 -55.65 -5.42
N GLY A 121 13.44 -55.32 -6.28
CA GLY A 121 13.29 -55.28 -7.74
C GLY A 121 14.16 -54.22 -8.39
#